data_AF-A0A9J7LHP9-F1
#
_entry.id   AF-A0A9J7LHP9-F1
#
_cell.length_a   1.000
_cell.length_b   1.000
_cell.length_c   1.000
_cell.angle_alpha   90.00
_cell.angle_beta   90.00
_cell.angle_gamma   90.00
#
_symmetry.space_group_name_H-M   'P 1'
#
loop_
_entity.id
_entity.type
_entity.pdbx_description
1 polymer ?
#
loop_
_entity_poly.entity_id
_entity_poly.type
_entity_poly.pdbx_seq_one_letter_code
_entity_poly.pdbx_strand_id
1 'polypeptide(L)'
;MATSPSTTTTTPTTTSPTTSMATSPSTTTTTAPTTSLATSPSTTTTLTSTIATSPSTATTTTTTTAPTTTMATSPSTSTATAPTTTKVTSPCTTTNAAPTTTMAPPSVTMTPTAVMTTTEGPCPPCYELFQENCYKVFEETLRYEGSVETCSKDGGILATPRDRTTDQFLIGLKNRATGSEYVRIGLTDRAQEGVLVWSDGSPLRKGDYSPWTRRLRNNGLKNCVEYVRADYNIHSLAIQPNKWQITSCDWNQMFICQVKSRVET
;
A
#
# COMPACT_ATOMS: atom_id res chain seq x y z
N MET A 1 -19.46 -60.30 53.48
CA MET A 1 -20.68 -59.82 54.18
C MET A 1 -20.32 -58.62 55.02
N ALA A 2 -21.26 -57.66 55.15
CA ALA A 2 -21.22 -56.43 55.96
C ALA A 2 -20.36 -55.28 55.37
N THR A 3 -20.92 -54.40 54.53
CA THR A 3 -21.77 -53.19 54.78
C THR A 3 -20.96 -51.92 55.02
N SER A 4 -20.92 -51.07 53.99
CA SER A 4 -20.56 -49.64 54.05
C SER A 4 -21.54 -48.83 54.89
N PRO A 5 -21.09 -47.72 55.49
CA PRO A 5 -21.95 -46.60 55.81
C PRO A 5 -21.73 -45.42 54.86
N SER A 6 -22.85 -44.93 54.32
CA SER A 6 -23.01 -43.66 53.59
C SER A 6 -22.98 -42.47 54.55
N THR A 7 -22.49 -41.31 54.09
CA THR A 7 -22.86 -39.93 54.51
C THR A 7 -21.90 -38.94 53.84
N THR A 8 -22.19 -37.69 53.48
CA THR A 8 -23.40 -36.96 53.06
C THR A 8 -22.86 -35.73 52.33
N THR A 9 -23.32 -35.47 51.11
CA THR A 9 -22.97 -34.27 50.34
C THR A 9 -23.57 -33.02 50.99
N THR A 10 -22.75 -31.99 51.23
CA THR A 10 -23.23 -30.65 51.65
C THR A 10 -22.81 -29.60 50.63
N THR A 11 -23.82 -28.92 50.09
CA THR A 11 -23.75 -27.80 49.16
C THR A 11 -23.66 -26.48 49.95
N PRO A 12 -22.85 -25.49 49.54
CA PRO A 12 -22.92 -24.17 50.16
C PRO A 12 -24.05 -23.35 49.53
N THR A 13 -24.95 -22.88 50.38
CA THR A 13 -26.11 -22.03 50.11
C THR A 13 -25.75 -20.54 50.09
N THR A 14 -26.41 -19.85 49.17
CA THR A 14 -26.49 -18.39 48.98
C THR A 14 -26.97 -17.67 50.23
N THR A 15 -26.33 -16.55 50.59
CA THR A 15 -26.89 -15.57 51.55
C THR A 15 -26.72 -14.14 51.03
N SER A 16 -27.85 -13.47 50.85
CA SER A 16 -27.98 -12.01 50.68
C SER A 16 -27.99 -11.32 52.04
N PRO A 17 -27.49 -10.08 52.18
CA PRO A 17 -27.87 -9.22 53.28
C PRO A 17 -28.92 -8.17 52.87
N THR A 18 -29.95 -8.10 53.69
CA THR A 18 -31.09 -7.20 53.67
C THR A 18 -30.73 -5.78 54.11
N THR A 19 -31.43 -4.83 53.49
CA THR A 19 -31.58 -3.39 53.77
C THR A 19 -31.75 -2.98 55.25
N SER A 20 -31.19 -1.82 55.61
CA SER A 20 -31.73 -0.96 56.67
C SER A 20 -31.71 0.52 56.24
N MET A 21 -32.73 1.24 56.70
CA MET A 21 -33.18 2.58 56.31
C MET A 21 -32.20 3.69 56.71
N ALA A 22 -32.06 4.71 55.84
CA ALA A 22 -31.68 6.06 56.24
C ALA A 22 -32.49 7.09 55.45
N THR A 23 -33.12 7.97 56.21
CA THR A 23 -34.04 9.06 55.86
C THR A 23 -33.39 10.21 55.09
N SER A 24 -34.16 10.84 54.21
CA SER A 24 -33.82 12.05 53.43
C SER A 24 -33.42 13.25 54.30
N PRO A 25 -32.63 14.17 53.73
CA PRO A 25 -32.89 15.59 53.92
C PRO A 25 -33.02 16.37 52.61
N SER A 26 -33.77 17.46 52.73
CA SER A 26 -34.34 18.34 51.73
C SER A 26 -33.34 19.13 50.88
N THR A 27 -33.79 19.47 49.68
CA THR A 27 -33.18 20.37 48.70
C THR A 27 -32.95 21.78 49.27
N THR A 28 -31.71 22.26 49.17
CA THR A 28 -31.36 23.68 49.31
C THR A 28 -30.82 24.18 47.96
N THR A 29 -31.52 25.17 47.42
CA THR A 29 -31.24 25.86 46.16
C THR A 29 -30.12 26.88 46.40
N THR A 30 -28.95 26.67 45.80
CA THR A 30 -27.85 27.65 45.81
C THR A 30 -27.88 28.43 44.50
N THR A 31 -28.20 29.72 44.63
CA THR A 31 -28.23 30.72 43.57
C THR A 31 -26.82 31.02 43.04
N ALA A 32 -26.63 30.91 41.72
CA ALA A 32 -25.42 31.38 41.04
C ALA A 32 -25.51 32.89 40.72
N PRO A 33 -24.38 33.63 40.72
CA PRO A 33 -24.40 35.07 40.46
C PRO A 33 -24.57 35.38 38.97
N THR A 34 -25.52 36.28 38.69
CA THR A 34 -25.80 36.90 37.40
C THR A 34 -24.66 37.84 37.01
N THR A 35 -23.99 37.53 35.91
CA THR A 35 -23.14 38.48 35.17
C THR A 35 -23.94 39.07 34.02
N SER A 36 -24.07 40.39 34.02
CA SER A 36 -24.80 41.19 33.03
C SER A 36 -24.06 41.20 31.69
N LEU A 37 -24.72 40.74 30.63
CA LEU A 37 -24.25 40.89 29.26
C LEU A 37 -24.51 42.32 28.79
N ALA A 38 -23.43 43.05 28.49
CA ALA A 38 -23.48 44.38 27.90
C ALA A 38 -24.09 44.30 26.49
N THR A 39 -25.05 45.19 26.25
CA THR A 39 -25.79 45.36 25.00
C THR A 39 -24.87 46.01 23.97
N SER A 40 -24.60 45.32 22.86
CA SER A 40 -23.94 45.91 21.69
C SER A 40 -25.01 46.46 20.74
N PRO A 41 -24.85 47.66 20.17
CA PRO A 41 -25.84 48.23 19.26
C PRO A 41 -25.84 47.53 17.90
N SER A 42 -26.98 46.96 17.53
CA SER A 42 -27.26 46.45 16.19
C SER A 42 -27.37 47.62 15.21
N THR A 43 -26.39 47.77 14.32
CA THR A 43 -26.49 48.63 13.13
C THR A 43 -27.41 47.98 12.12
N THR A 44 -28.59 48.58 11.92
CA THR A 44 -29.53 48.26 10.84
C THR A 44 -28.95 48.77 9.51
N THR A 45 -28.42 47.87 8.68
CA THR A 45 -28.09 48.19 7.29
C THR A 45 -29.33 47.99 6.43
N THR A 46 -29.92 49.09 5.99
CA THR A 46 -31.02 49.14 5.02
C THR A 46 -30.52 48.64 3.66
N LEU A 47 -30.97 47.46 3.23
CA LEU A 47 -30.78 47.00 1.85
C LEU A 47 -31.81 47.70 0.96
N THR A 48 -31.36 48.70 0.21
CA THR A 48 -32.12 49.31 -0.89
C THR A 48 -32.04 48.37 -2.09
N SER A 49 -33.20 47.89 -2.54
CA SER A 49 -33.35 47.09 -3.76
C SER A 49 -33.30 48.01 -4.98
N THR A 50 -32.16 48.08 -5.65
CA THR A 50 -32.05 48.66 -6.99
C THR A 50 -32.18 47.57 -8.04
N ILE A 51 -33.28 47.64 -8.80
CA ILE A 51 -33.54 46.85 -10.01
C ILE A 51 -32.51 47.28 -11.06
N ALA A 52 -31.54 46.41 -11.36
CA ALA A 52 -30.66 46.55 -12.51
C ALA A 52 -31.31 45.85 -13.71
N THR A 53 -31.68 46.65 -14.71
CA THR A 53 -32.11 46.23 -16.03
C THR A 53 -30.94 45.62 -16.81
N SER A 54 -31.06 44.34 -17.18
CA SER A 54 -30.14 43.68 -18.13
C SER A 54 -30.31 44.24 -19.54
N PRO A 55 -29.23 44.67 -20.23
CA PRO A 55 -29.26 44.80 -21.68
C PRO A 55 -29.11 43.42 -22.33
N SER A 56 -30.22 42.96 -22.94
CA SER A 56 -30.24 41.87 -23.93
C SER A 56 -29.36 42.29 -25.11
N THR A 57 -28.26 41.57 -25.33
CA THR A 57 -27.42 41.73 -26.52
C THR A 57 -27.54 40.50 -27.39
N ALA A 58 -27.89 40.75 -28.65
CA ALA A 58 -28.30 39.77 -29.65
C ALA A 58 -27.25 38.69 -29.93
N THR A 59 -27.75 37.45 -30.03
CA THR A 59 -27.03 36.30 -30.57
C THR A 59 -26.74 36.52 -32.05
N THR A 60 -25.47 36.66 -32.42
CA THR A 60 -25.04 36.61 -33.83
C THR A 60 -24.52 35.21 -34.12
N THR A 61 -25.27 34.46 -34.91
CA THR A 61 -24.90 33.14 -35.41
C THR A 61 -23.88 33.31 -36.54
N THR A 62 -22.60 33.07 -36.28
CA THR A 62 -21.59 32.93 -37.32
C THR A 62 -21.43 31.46 -37.68
N THR A 63 -21.93 31.09 -38.85
CA THR A 63 -21.72 29.78 -39.48
C THR A 63 -20.29 29.74 -40.03
N THR A 64 -19.38 29.06 -39.33
CA THR A 64 -18.02 28.80 -39.82
C THR A 64 -17.97 27.41 -40.45
N THR A 65 -17.81 27.39 -41.76
CA THR A 65 -17.55 26.20 -42.59
C THR A 65 -16.23 25.55 -42.17
N ALA A 66 -16.25 24.26 -41.84
CA ALA A 66 -15.05 23.47 -41.64
C ALA A 66 -14.35 23.19 -42.99
N PRO A 67 -13.03 23.34 -43.11
CA PRO A 67 -12.31 22.85 -44.27
C PRO A 67 -12.17 21.33 -44.20
N THR A 68 -12.71 20.64 -45.19
CA THR A 68 -12.50 19.21 -45.44
C THR A 68 -11.05 18.99 -45.87
N THR A 69 -10.20 18.51 -44.96
CA THR A 69 -8.86 18.02 -45.32
C THR A 69 -8.92 16.56 -45.74
N THR A 70 -8.66 16.32 -47.01
CA THR A 70 -8.48 15.02 -47.66
C THR A 70 -7.28 14.30 -47.06
N MET A 71 -7.46 13.08 -46.56
CA MET A 71 -6.34 12.21 -46.17
C MET A 71 -5.58 11.76 -47.43
N ALA A 72 -4.35 12.24 -47.58
CA ALA A 72 -3.39 11.68 -48.52
C ALA A 72 -2.81 10.39 -47.92
N THR A 73 -2.95 9.29 -48.68
CA THR A 73 -2.27 8.02 -48.47
C THR A 73 -0.77 8.20 -48.68
N SER A 74 0.03 7.82 -47.70
CA SER A 74 1.49 7.74 -47.81
C SER A 74 1.94 6.28 -47.68
N PRO A 75 2.90 5.82 -48.50
CA PRO A 75 3.26 4.41 -48.60
C PRO A 75 4.10 3.92 -47.43
N SER A 76 3.81 2.69 -47.01
CA SER A 76 4.58 1.91 -46.05
C SER A 76 5.94 1.52 -46.61
N THR A 77 7.01 2.06 -46.05
CA THR A 77 8.39 1.57 -46.25
C THR A 77 8.75 0.52 -45.21
N SER A 78 9.24 -0.60 -45.75
CA SER A 78 9.80 -1.76 -45.09
C SER A 78 11.14 -1.49 -44.39
N THR A 79 11.46 -2.37 -43.44
CA THR A 79 12.79 -2.84 -42.99
C THR A 79 13.54 -2.02 -41.93
N ALA A 80 13.69 -2.62 -40.74
CA ALA A 80 15.00 -3.00 -40.18
C ALA A 80 14.78 -3.86 -38.92
N THR A 81 15.09 -5.15 -39.05
CA THR A 81 15.09 -6.13 -37.96
C THR A 81 16.18 -5.76 -36.95
N ALA A 82 15.79 -5.42 -35.72
CA ALA A 82 16.71 -5.28 -34.61
C ALA A 82 17.25 -6.67 -34.19
N PRO A 83 18.52 -6.80 -33.82
CA PRO A 83 19.07 -8.08 -33.37
C PRO A 83 18.46 -8.46 -32.03
N THR A 84 17.69 -9.56 -32.03
CA THR A 84 17.21 -10.22 -30.83
C THR A 84 18.40 -10.85 -30.11
N THR A 85 18.98 -10.15 -29.14
CA THR A 85 19.80 -10.79 -28.11
C THR A 85 18.88 -11.62 -27.24
N THR A 86 18.95 -12.95 -27.40
CA THR A 86 18.40 -13.94 -26.48
C THR A 86 19.03 -13.74 -25.11
N LYS A 87 18.36 -12.99 -24.23
CA LYS A 87 18.64 -12.97 -22.80
C LYS A 87 18.46 -14.41 -22.32
N VAL A 88 19.54 -15.05 -21.89
CA VAL A 88 19.50 -16.35 -21.22
C VAL A 88 18.71 -16.15 -19.93
N THR A 89 17.40 -16.35 -19.99
CA THR A 89 16.53 -16.39 -18.82
C THR A 89 16.73 -17.75 -18.18
N SER A 90 17.75 -17.85 -17.31
CA SER A 90 17.80 -18.95 -16.35
C SER A 90 16.52 -18.92 -15.51
N PRO A 91 15.77 -20.03 -15.42
CA PRO A 91 14.60 -20.09 -14.56
C PRO A 91 15.05 -19.97 -13.09
N CYS A 92 14.60 -18.90 -12.47
CA CYS A 92 14.66 -18.66 -11.04
C CYS A 92 13.64 -19.60 -10.36
N THR A 93 14.04 -20.81 -10.01
CA THR A 93 13.27 -21.66 -9.09
C THR A 93 13.96 -21.68 -7.73
N THR A 94 13.34 -21.03 -6.75
CA THR A 94 13.74 -21.14 -5.35
C THR A 94 13.22 -22.48 -4.81
N THR A 95 13.98 -23.56 -4.99
CA THR A 95 13.72 -24.80 -4.25
C THR A 95 14.21 -24.59 -2.82
N ASN A 96 13.30 -24.21 -1.92
CA ASN A 96 13.53 -24.34 -0.48
C ASN A 96 13.60 -25.84 -0.14
N ALA A 97 14.77 -26.45 -0.31
CA ALA A 97 15.06 -27.73 0.28
C ALA A 97 15.25 -27.51 1.79
N ALA A 98 14.34 -28.05 2.59
CA ALA A 98 14.50 -28.13 4.04
C ALA A 98 15.80 -28.91 4.37
N PRO A 99 16.62 -28.47 5.33
CA PRO A 99 17.80 -29.24 5.72
C PRO A 99 17.37 -30.49 6.48
N THR A 100 17.51 -31.66 5.84
CA THR A 100 17.39 -32.96 6.50
C THR A 100 18.67 -33.23 7.30
N THR A 101 18.58 -33.12 8.62
CA THR A 101 19.69 -33.39 9.54
C THR A 101 19.92 -34.90 9.68
N THR A 102 20.89 -35.44 8.94
CA THR A 102 21.44 -36.79 9.19
C THR A 102 22.82 -36.65 9.80
N MET A 103 22.97 -37.02 11.08
CA MET A 103 24.27 -37.11 11.75
C MET A 103 25.09 -38.26 11.16
N ALA A 104 26.16 -37.94 10.43
CA ALA A 104 27.23 -38.88 10.07
C ALA A 104 28.54 -38.47 10.78
N PRO A 105 29.40 -39.42 11.16
CA PRO A 105 30.62 -39.16 11.93
C PRO A 105 31.74 -38.51 11.09
N PRO A 106 32.72 -37.82 11.72
CA PRO A 106 33.75 -37.06 11.00
C PRO A 106 34.87 -37.97 10.48
N SER A 107 35.04 -38.04 9.16
CA SER A 107 36.26 -38.53 8.52
C SER A 107 37.03 -37.33 7.97
N VAL A 108 38.24 -37.10 8.50
CA VAL A 108 39.07 -35.95 8.17
C VAL A 108 39.86 -36.27 6.90
N THR A 109 39.39 -35.80 5.75
CA THR A 109 40.15 -35.80 4.50
C THR A 109 40.33 -34.35 4.06
N MET A 110 41.57 -33.85 4.10
CA MET A 110 41.91 -32.50 3.61
C MET A 110 41.97 -32.52 2.10
N THR A 111 40.83 -32.30 1.46
CA THR A 111 40.73 -32.00 0.04
C THR A 111 41.14 -30.54 -0.18
N PRO A 112 41.95 -30.20 -1.20
CA PRO A 112 42.22 -28.81 -1.52
C PRO A 112 40.92 -28.12 -1.94
N THR A 113 40.47 -27.17 -1.12
CA THR A 113 39.32 -26.32 -1.38
C THR A 113 39.62 -25.47 -2.60
N ALA A 114 39.07 -25.84 -3.75
CA ALA A 114 38.97 -24.95 -4.89
C ALA A 114 38.14 -23.75 -4.42
N VAL A 115 38.80 -22.59 -4.27
CA VAL A 115 38.12 -21.32 -4.01
C VAL A 115 37.37 -20.99 -5.30
N MET A 116 36.12 -21.45 -5.40
CA MET A 116 35.20 -20.93 -6.39
C MET A 116 34.92 -19.48 -6.00
N THR A 117 35.76 -18.58 -6.50
CA THR A 117 35.43 -17.16 -6.58
C THR A 117 34.29 -17.03 -7.58
N THR A 118 33.09 -17.39 -7.14
CA THR A 118 31.88 -16.91 -7.78
C THR A 118 31.92 -15.41 -7.60
N THR A 119 32.34 -14.70 -8.65
CA THR A 119 32.21 -13.24 -8.72
C THR A 119 30.74 -12.94 -8.54
N GLU A 120 30.36 -12.62 -7.31
CA GLU A 120 28.99 -12.31 -6.97
C GLU A 120 28.63 -11.05 -7.75
N GLY A 121 27.60 -11.17 -8.60
CA GLY A 121 27.15 -10.04 -9.40
C GLY A 121 26.72 -8.87 -8.52
N PRO A 122 26.43 -7.71 -9.11
CA PRO A 122 26.02 -6.51 -8.37
C PRO A 122 24.72 -6.71 -7.57
N CYS A 123 23.96 -7.77 -7.86
CA CYS A 123 22.70 -8.10 -7.22
C CYS A 123 22.68 -9.54 -6.68
N PRO A 124 21.88 -9.79 -5.61
CA PRO A 124 21.58 -11.15 -5.18
C PRO A 124 20.97 -11.98 -6.33
N PRO A 125 21.05 -13.32 -6.25
CA PRO A 125 20.42 -14.20 -7.23
C PRO A 125 18.95 -13.84 -7.45
N CYS A 126 18.55 -13.81 -8.72
CA CYS A 126 17.17 -13.55 -9.15
C CYS A 126 16.66 -12.11 -8.89
N TYR A 127 17.54 -11.17 -8.56
CA TYR A 127 17.25 -9.75 -8.58
C TYR A 127 17.75 -9.10 -9.89
N GLU A 128 17.00 -8.15 -10.42
CA GLU A 128 17.39 -7.36 -11.59
C GLU A 128 17.95 -6.01 -11.15
N LEU A 129 19.19 -5.71 -11.59
CA LEU A 129 19.84 -4.42 -11.35
C LEU A 129 19.12 -3.32 -12.12
N PHE A 130 18.80 -2.23 -11.43
CA PHE A 130 18.35 -0.99 -12.02
C PHE A 130 18.87 0.19 -11.21
N GLN A 131 19.68 1.03 -11.85
CA GLN A 131 20.45 2.08 -11.18
C GLN A 131 21.30 1.48 -10.04
N GLU A 132 21.21 2.02 -8.82
CA GLU A 132 22.00 1.58 -7.67
C GLU A 132 21.31 0.49 -6.83
N ASN A 133 20.16 -0.04 -7.29
CA ASN A 133 19.35 -0.99 -6.56
C ASN A 133 19.06 -2.23 -7.38
N CYS A 134 18.78 -3.31 -6.67
CA CYS A 134 18.43 -4.62 -7.18
C CYS A 134 16.98 -4.88 -6.82
N TYR A 135 16.15 -5.31 -7.77
CA TYR A 135 14.72 -5.51 -7.56
C TYR A 135 14.26 -6.92 -7.91
N LYS A 136 13.29 -7.44 -7.13
CA LYS A 136 12.66 -8.73 -7.38
C LYS A 136 11.18 -8.67 -7.03
N VAL A 137 10.36 -9.24 -7.90
CA VAL A 137 8.94 -9.50 -7.61
C VAL A 137 8.84 -10.89 -7.00
N PHE A 138 8.17 -10.98 -5.86
CA PHE A 138 7.79 -12.23 -5.24
C PHE A 138 6.34 -12.53 -5.64
N GLU A 139 6.14 -13.65 -6.32
CA GLU A 139 4.82 -14.10 -6.79
C GLU A 139 3.99 -14.78 -5.68
N GLU A 140 4.64 -15.16 -4.57
CA GLU A 140 3.93 -15.56 -3.35
C GLU A 140 3.11 -14.39 -2.80
N THR A 141 1.86 -14.66 -2.37
CA THR A 141 0.98 -13.63 -1.83
C THR A 141 1.02 -13.64 -0.30
N LEU A 142 1.47 -12.53 0.29
CA LEU A 142 1.63 -12.40 1.74
C LEU A 142 0.94 -11.13 2.26
N ARG A 143 0.60 -11.14 3.55
CA ARG A 143 0.24 -9.92 4.28
C ARG A 143 1.44 -8.98 4.37
N TYR A 144 1.19 -7.72 4.74
CA TYR A 144 2.23 -6.70 4.80
C TYR A 144 3.47 -7.14 5.60
N GLU A 145 3.27 -7.69 6.79
CA GLU A 145 4.34 -8.16 7.68
C GLU A 145 5.20 -9.23 7.01
N GLY A 146 4.57 -10.22 6.38
CA GLY A 146 5.28 -11.27 5.67
C GLY A 146 6.11 -10.72 4.52
N SER A 147 5.56 -9.76 3.76
CA SER A 147 6.30 -9.11 2.67
C SER A 147 7.49 -8.28 3.17
N VAL A 148 7.36 -7.59 4.31
CA VAL A 148 8.47 -6.87 4.94
C VAL A 148 9.54 -7.85 5.44
N GLU A 149 9.13 -8.93 6.09
CA GLU A 149 10.04 -9.96 6.59
C GLU A 149 10.83 -10.62 5.46
N THR A 150 10.17 -10.98 4.35
CA THR A 150 10.82 -11.56 3.17
C THR A 150 11.85 -10.60 2.59
N CYS A 151 11.53 -9.32 2.37
CA CYS A 151 12.51 -8.36 1.86
C CYS A 151 13.68 -8.14 2.84
N SER A 152 13.39 -8.14 4.15
CA SER A 152 14.41 -7.95 5.20
C SER A 152 15.39 -9.14 5.26
N LYS A 153 14.91 -10.37 5.04
CA LYS A 153 15.76 -11.58 4.95
C LYS A 153 16.77 -11.50 3.80
N ASP A 154 16.41 -10.83 2.71
CA ASP A 154 17.30 -10.57 1.58
C ASP A 154 18.22 -9.35 1.79
N GLY A 155 18.20 -8.75 2.99
CA GLY A 155 18.98 -7.54 3.32
C GLY A 155 18.41 -6.26 2.68
N GLY A 156 17.13 -6.28 2.30
CA GLY A 156 16.46 -5.19 1.61
C GLY A 156 15.20 -4.70 2.31
N ILE A 157 14.41 -3.94 1.57
CA ILE A 157 13.12 -3.40 1.99
C ILE A 157 12.09 -3.57 0.86
N LEU A 158 10.80 -3.37 1.16
CA LEU A 158 9.82 -3.24 0.09
C LEU A 158 10.18 -2.07 -0.83
N ALA A 159 9.98 -2.22 -2.14
CA ALA A 159 10.48 -1.27 -3.13
C ALA A 159 9.88 0.14 -3.00
N THR A 160 10.71 1.17 -3.23
CA THR A 160 10.34 2.59 -3.12
C THR A 160 10.47 3.30 -4.48
N PRO A 161 9.47 3.21 -5.38
CA PRO A 161 9.48 3.94 -6.66
C PRO A 161 9.35 5.46 -6.45
N ARG A 162 10.49 6.16 -6.33
CA ARG A 162 10.56 7.61 -6.04
C ARG A 162 10.42 8.53 -7.24
N ASP A 163 10.54 7.97 -8.42
CA ASP A 163 10.57 8.73 -9.66
C ASP A 163 9.94 7.89 -10.78
N ARG A 164 9.63 8.58 -11.88
CA ARG A 164 8.98 7.99 -13.05
C ARG A 164 9.79 6.86 -13.66
N THR A 165 11.11 6.96 -13.68
CA THR A 165 12.00 6.00 -14.34
C THR A 165 12.05 4.70 -13.55
N THR A 166 12.17 4.78 -12.22
CA THR A 166 12.09 3.64 -11.32
C THR A 166 10.71 2.99 -11.34
N ASP A 167 9.63 3.78 -11.28
CA ASP A 167 8.25 3.28 -11.36
C ASP A 167 7.97 2.52 -12.66
N GLN A 168 8.43 3.03 -13.80
CA GLN A 168 8.29 2.34 -15.09
C GLN A 168 9.05 1.00 -15.12
N PHE A 169 10.26 0.96 -14.55
CA PHE A 169 11.00 -0.29 -14.42
C PHE A 169 10.27 -1.31 -13.55
N LEU A 170 9.74 -0.90 -12.39
CA LEU A 170 8.95 -1.79 -11.51
C LEU A 170 7.64 -2.24 -12.16
N ILE A 171 6.99 -1.38 -12.93
CA ILE A 171 5.81 -1.74 -13.72
C ILE A 171 6.17 -2.84 -14.72
N GLY A 172 7.28 -2.70 -15.44
CA GLY A 172 7.76 -3.72 -16.36
C GLY A 172 8.11 -5.02 -15.65
N LEU A 173 8.76 -4.94 -14.48
CA LEU A 173 9.14 -6.10 -13.67
C LEU A 173 7.91 -6.89 -13.21
N LYS A 174 6.93 -6.22 -12.59
CA LYS A 174 5.72 -6.89 -12.08
C LYS A 174 4.82 -7.44 -13.20
N ASN A 175 4.80 -6.79 -14.37
CA ASN A 175 3.95 -7.24 -15.48
C ASN A 175 4.48 -8.50 -16.17
N ARG A 176 5.73 -8.89 -15.90
CA ARG A 176 6.31 -10.17 -16.36
C ARG A 176 6.00 -11.33 -15.42
N ALA A 177 5.59 -11.04 -14.18
CA ALA A 177 5.32 -12.06 -13.18
C ALA A 177 4.06 -12.87 -13.53
N THR A 178 4.06 -14.17 -13.21
CA THR A 178 2.89 -15.02 -13.40
C THR A 178 1.87 -14.77 -12.29
N GLY A 179 0.58 -14.75 -12.64
CA GLY A 179 -0.48 -14.35 -11.73
C GLY A 179 -0.52 -12.83 -11.57
N SER A 180 -1.02 -12.11 -12.58
CA SER A 180 -1.07 -10.64 -12.68
C SER A 180 -1.90 -9.96 -11.58
N GLU A 181 -1.68 -10.23 -10.30
CA GLU A 181 -2.41 -9.69 -9.16
C GLU A 181 -1.88 -8.31 -8.74
N TYR A 182 -2.47 -7.76 -7.68
CA TYR A 182 -1.98 -6.50 -7.14
C TYR A 182 -0.61 -6.73 -6.50
N VAL A 183 0.28 -5.76 -6.65
CA VAL A 183 1.66 -5.91 -6.20
C VAL A 183 2.01 -4.78 -5.26
N ARG A 184 2.25 -5.13 -3.99
CA ARG A 184 2.56 -4.21 -2.91
C ARG A 184 3.94 -3.57 -3.08
N ILE A 185 4.02 -2.28 -2.75
CA ILE A 185 5.25 -1.50 -2.66
C ILE A 185 5.47 -1.00 -1.23
N GLY A 186 6.66 -0.47 -0.97
CA GLY A 186 7.08 -0.03 0.36
C GLY A 186 6.53 1.34 0.73
N LEU A 187 5.22 1.56 0.65
CA LEU A 187 4.57 2.81 1.05
C LEU A 187 3.32 2.50 1.88
N THR A 188 3.23 3.11 3.05
CA THR A 188 2.19 2.81 4.04
C THR A 188 1.95 3.96 5.01
N ASP A 189 0.73 4.13 5.51
CA ASP A 189 0.40 5.05 6.61
C ASP A 189 -0.02 4.30 7.88
N ARG A 190 0.38 3.03 8.02
CA ARG A 190 0.10 2.21 9.21
C ARG A 190 0.61 2.81 10.51
N ALA A 191 1.71 3.55 10.46
CA ALA A 191 2.29 4.19 11.64
C ALA A 191 1.45 5.39 12.12
N GLN A 192 0.84 6.11 11.18
CA GLN A 192 0.02 7.28 11.46
C GLN A 192 -0.95 7.50 10.30
N GLU A 193 -2.24 7.31 10.54
CA GLU A 193 -3.30 7.48 9.54
C GLU A 193 -3.18 8.82 8.80
N GLY A 194 -3.20 8.77 7.47
CA GLY A 194 -3.08 9.94 6.60
C GLY A 194 -1.65 10.42 6.35
N VAL A 195 -0.64 9.82 6.99
CA VAL A 195 0.79 10.12 6.77
C VAL A 195 1.47 8.91 6.12
N LEU A 196 1.58 8.95 4.78
CA LEU A 196 2.27 7.90 4.03
C LEU A 196 3.79 8.01 4.21
N VAL A 197 4.38 6.91 4.65
CA VAL A 197 5.81 6.73 4.91
C VAL A 197 6.33 5.57 4.08
N TRP A 198 7.50 5.78 3.48
CA TRP A 198 8.19 4.77 2.71
C TRP A 198 8.88 3.76 3.62
N SER A 199 9.20 2.58 3.11
CA SER A 199 9.89 1.51 3.82
C SER A 199 11.31 1.87 4.29
N ASP A 200 11.92 2.92 3.73
CA ASP A 200 13.17 3.51 4.22
C ASP A 200 12.98 4.53 5.37
N GLY A 201 11.74 4.73 5.81
CA GLY A 201 11.36 5.62 6.91
C GLY A 201 11.10 7.08 6.50
N SER A 202 11.39 7.47 5.25
CA SER A 202 11.12 8.85 4.82
C SER A 202 9.65 9.05 4.42
N PRO A 203 9.05 10.23 4.67
CA PRO A 203 7.66 10.50 4.33
C PRO A 203 7.47 10.77 2.84
N LEU A 204 6.30 10.44 2.29
CA LEU A 204 5.85 10.97 1.00
C LEU A 204 5.39 12.42 1.18
N ARG A 205 6.09 13.36 0.56
CA ARG A 205 5.81 14.80 0.67
C ARG A 205 4.87 15.28 -0.42
N LYS A 206 4.28 16.44 -0.18
CA LYS A 206 3.46 17.13 -1.18
C LYS A 206 4.35 17.53 -2.37
N GLY A 207 3.97 17.10 -3.57
CA GLY A 207 4.71 17.36 -4.81
C GLY A 207 5.62 16.23 -5.26
N ASP A 208 5.85 15.22 -4.41
CA ASP A 208 6.62 14.03 -4.78
C ASP A 208 5.92 13.22 -5.88
N TYR A 209 6.71 12.47 -6.63
CA TYR A 209 6.21 11.52 -7.61
C TYR A 209 5.25 10.53 -6.94
N SER A 210 4.00 10.54 -7.38
CA SER A 210 3.00 9.64 -6.81
C SER A 210 1.86 9.38 -7.82
N PRO A 211 2.04 8.40 -8.72
CA PRO A 211 1.14 8.07 -9.83
C PRO A 211 -0.07 7.29 -9.32
N TRP A 212 -0.88 7.94 -8.49
CA TRP A 212 -2.11 7.35 -7.98
C TRP A 212 -3.09 7.07 -9.11
N THR A 213 -3.82 5.98 -8.96
CA THR A 213 -5.15 5.86 -9.54
C THR A 213 -6.06 6.91 -8.88
N ARG A 214 -7.31 7.09 -9.34
CA ARG A 214 -8.20 8.04 -8.65
C ARG A 214 -8.24 7.67 -7.17
N ARG A 215 -7.74 8.57 -6.30
CA ARG A 215 -7.62 8.32 -4.86
C ARG A 215 -9.02 8.11 -4.29
N LEU A 216 -9.43 6.84 -4.19
CA LEU A 216 -10.57 6.47 -3.37
C LEU A 216 -10.19 6.86 -1.94
N ARG A 217 -11.06 7.63 -1.29
CA ARG A 217 -10.82 8.21 0.04
C ARG A 217 -10.23 7.14 0.95
N ASN A 218 -9.06 7.40 1.55
CA ASN A 218 -8.61 6.56 2.65
C ASN A 218 -9.66 6.67 3.75
N ASN A 219 -10.23 5.54 4.16
CA ASN A 219 -11.31 5.47 5.13
C ASN A 219 -10.81 4.99 6.51
N GLY A 220 -9.50 5.05 6.77
CA GLY A 220 -8.89 4.63 8.02
C GLY A 220 -8.66 3.12 8.16
N LEU A 221 -9.04 2.33 7.15
CA LEU A 221 -8.94 0.86 7.17
C LEU A 221 -7.98 0.32 6.10
N LYS A 222 -7.39 1.19 5.29
CA LYS A 222 -6.56 0.82 4.15
C LYS A 222 -5.26 1.57 4.24
N ASN A 223 -4.20 0.86 4.65
CA ASN A 223 -2.95 1.52 5.02
C ASN A 223 -1.76 1.12 4.14
N CYS A 224 -1.97 0.30 3.11
CA CYS A 224 -0.90 -0.22 2.27
C CYS A 224 -1.07 0.20 0.82
N VAL A 225 0.05 0.43 0.13
CA VAL A 225 0.04 0.84 -1.28
C VAL A 225 0.48 -0.30 -2.18
N GLU A 226 -0.26 -0.47 -3.27
CA GLU A 226 0.01 -1.49 -4.27
C GLU A 226 -0.22 -0.94 -5.68
N TYR A 227 0.43 -1.56 -6.66
CA TYR A 227 0.08 -1.35 -8.05
C TYR A 227 -1.23 -2.06 -8.40
N VAL A 228 -2.08 -1.37 -9.14
CA VAL A 228 -3.21 -1.97 -9.86
C VAL A 228 -2.70 -2.94 -10.92
N ARG A 229 -3.36 -4.10 -11.05
CA ARG A 229 -3.13 -5.12 -12.07
C ARG A 229 -3.06 -4.51 -13.48
N ALA A 230 -2.23 -5.07 -14.36
CA ALA A 230 -2.10 -4.58 -15.72
C ALA A 230 -3.34 -4.90 -16.59
N ASP A 231 -4.00 -6.01 -16.31
CA ASP A 231 -5.19 -6.53 -17.00
C ASP A 231 -6.50 -6.01 -16.40
N TYR A 232 -6.46 -5.01 -15.51
CA TYR A 232 -7.64 -4.51 -14.82
C TYR A 232 -8.64 -3.90 -15.81
N ASN A 233 -9.69 -4.67 -16.13
CA ASN A 233 -10.64 -4.35 -17.18
C ASN A 233 -12.01 -4.05 -16.57
N ILE A 234 -12.15 -2.88 -15.97
CA ILE A 234 -13.47 -2.32 -15.65
C ILE A 234 -13.63 -1.06 -16.49
N HIS A 235 -14.75 -0.94 -17.20
CA HIS A 235 -15.16 0.22 -18.00
C HIS A 235 -15.38 1.50 -17.16
N SER A 236 -14.86 1.56 -15.93
CA SER A 236 -14.91 2.70 -15.03
C SER A 236 -13.60 3.47 -15.14
N LEU A 237 -13.67 4.69 -15.67
CA LEU A 237 -12.57 5.66 -15.79
C LEU A 237 -11.85 5.98 -14.47
N ALA A 238 -12.30 5.44 -13.33
CA ALA A 238 -11.77 5.73 -12.01
C ALA A 238 -10.51 4.92 -11.65
N ILE A 239 -10.38 3.67 -12.12
CA ILE A 239 -9.23 2.82 -11.75
C ILE A 239 -8.35 2.60 -12.97
N GLN A 240 -7.12 3.12 -12.91
CA GLN A 240 -6.15 3.04 -13.99
C GLN A 240 -5.16 1.88 -13.74
N PRO A 241 -4.89 1.02 -14.74
CA PRO A 241 -3.92 -0.06 -14.61
C PRO A 241 -2.52 0.49 -14.37
N ASN A 242 -1.68 -0.29 -13.68
CA ASN A 242 -0.29 0.08 -13.34
C ASN A 242 -0.13 1.33 -12.48
N LYS A 243 -1.21 1.94 -11.98
CA LYS A 243 -1.17 3.06 -11.03
C LYS A 243 -1.22 2.58 -9.60
N TRP A 244 -0.82 3.43 -8.67
CA TRP A 244 -0.85 3.12 -7.24
C TRP A 244 -2.26 3.25 -6.68
N GLN A 245 -2.64 2.35 -5.77
CA GLN A 245 -3.86 2.48 -4.97
C GLN A 245 -3.58 2.18 -3.51
N ILE A 246 -4.45 2.69 -2.63
CA ILE A 246 -4.41 2.40 -1.20
C ILE A 246 -5.39 1.24 -0.92
N THR A 247 -4.91 0.24 -0.20
CA THR A 247 -5.57 -1.04 0.06
C THR A 247 -5.40 -1.49 1.52
N SER A 248 -6.07 -2.57 1.91
CA SER A 248 -5.86 -3.19 3.22
C SER A 248 -4.49 -3.88 3.28
N CYS A 249 -3.82 -3.75 4.43
CA CYS A 249 -2.56 -4.44 4.69
C CYS A 249 -2.73 -5.92 5.03
N ASP A 250 -3.96 -6.32 5.38
CA ASP A 250 -4.30 -7.70 5.77
C ASP A 250 -4.57 -8.61 4.56
N TRP A 251 -4.64 -8.02 3.35
CA TRP A 251 -4.79 -8.77 2.12
C TRP A 251 -3.46 -9.41 1.71
N ASN A 252 -3.54 -10.66 1.27
CA ASN A 252 -2.40 -11.36 0.68
C ASN A 252 -2.18 -10.79 -0.71
N GLN A 253 -1.00 -10.23 -0.95
CA GLN A 253 -0.63 -9.63 -2.22
C GLN A 253 0.79 -10.07 -2.59
N MET A 254 1.08 -10.13 -3.88
CA MET A 254 2.45 -10.15 -4.37
C MET A 254 3.17 -8.88 -3.91
N PHE A 255 4.49 -8.86 -3.95
CA PHE A 255 5.26 -7.70 -3.51
C PHE A 255 6.58 -7.57 -4.24
N ILE A 256 7.15 -6.37 -4.20
CA ILE A 256 8.46 -6.08 -4.79
C ILE A 256 9.43 -5.75 -3.67
N CYS A 257 10.55 -6.46 -3.62
CA CYS A 257 11.69 -6.11 -2.77
C CYS A 257 12.72 -5.29 -3.55
N GLN A 258 13.42 -4.42 -2.83
CA GLN A 258 14.61 -3.72 -3.30
C GLN A 258 15.77 -3.93 -2.33
N VAL A 259 16.97 -4.16 -2.86
CA VAL A 259 18.23 -4.30 -2.12
C VAL A 259 19.24 -3.34 -2.73
N LYS A 260 20.12 -2.73 -1.93
CA LYS A 260 21.21 -1.90 -2.46
C LYS A 260 22.16 -2.78 -3.28
N SER A 261 22.53 -2.31 -4.47
CA SER A 261 23.52 -3.03 -5.29
C SER A 261 24.89 -3.02 -4.63
N ARG A 262 25.70 -4.04 -4.91
CA ARG A 262 27.06 -4.21 -4.38
C ARG A 262 28.12 -3.48 -5.19
N VAL A 263 27.72 -2.65 -6.16
CA VAL A 263 28.67 -1.89 -6.98
C VAL A 263 29.33 -0.85 -6.07
N GLU A 264 30.59 -1.07 -5.75
CA GLU A 264 31.45 -0.10 -5.08
C GLU A 264 31.77 1.00 -6.09
N THR A 265 31.26 2.21 -5.84
CA THR A 265 31.58 3.43 -6.61
C THR A 265 32.78 4.14 -6.03
#